data_AF-A0AAD7Z596-F1
#
_entry.id   AF-A0AAD7Z596-F1
#
_cell.length_a   1.000
_cell.length_b   1.000
_cell.length_c   1.000
_cell.angle_alpha   90.00
_cell.angle_beta   90.00
_cell.angle_gamma   90.00
#
_symmetry.space_group_name_H-M   'P 1'
#
loop_
_entity.id
_entity.type
_entity.pdbx_description
1 polymer ?
#
loop_
_entity_poly.entity_id
_entity_poly.type
_entity_poly.pdbx_seq_one_letter_code
_entity_poly.pdbx_strand_id
1 'polypeptide(L)'
;MDMLFDLEEPPPEEPPKKKKPTRAEKRAAKRLKLEEEKKQHQRDHLQRELRQSEMNWKILKQKFINTIVKMKLPEMRDDAVTVWHSFDRTIDLKNCIISRLLDFLDETDEQYRINQQSHVEMIDGLISFYNGQLDKLRGNYTERLSLTKNEDKEINNSLETRNGIQTGQLEAIMFAMEKTFQNYMTNFKSDSIAKIEDDVNKYQELTQNLREELEKQIEIHWNQLKGVLEEYVTSTSKMKEQFRTLRYTDMCLMEEVHMQTLRTQNLQESIKMLKEKLAEVKEKKVEAISNLISEKQYYLDRLQKLKIQLKDEINNDEIQIKTLVQESNASIKWLQHLSGKGERILRITAVCRKFETEKEKIVPYPLLPISATLEVQEAGNGSCESLIQVHENYQSMEYFWQRVGNVDRKRKEMSQYYDTVLLENRYLYRSLKQYLKLLNPNSHPCNSNKIISGYIGTKI
;
A
#
# COMPACT_ATOMS: atom_id res chain seq x y z
N MET A 1 4.07 -1.36 54.63
CA MET A 1 5.03 -0.70 53.73
C MET A 1 4.20 0.35 53.00
N ASP A 2 4.06 1.58 53.48
CA ASP A 2 4.89 2.40 54.37
C ASP A 2 3.95 3.22 55.28
N MET A 3 4.04 3.15 56.61
CA MET A 3 5.00 3.81 57.50
C MET A 3 5.10 5.33 57.27
N LEU A 4 4.24 6.08 57.97
CA LEU A 4 4.51 7.45 58.44
C LEU A 4 3.60 7.70 59.65
N PHE A 5 4.05 7.31 60.83
CA PHE A 5 4.51 8.20 61.91
C PHE A 5 3.37 8.92 62.63
N ASP A 6 2.88 8.23 63.66
CA ASP A 6 2.26 8.81 64.85
C ASP A 6 3.19 9.87 65.46
N LEU A 7 2.67 11.10 65.54
CA LEU A 7 3.18 12.15 66.40
C LEU A 7 2.04 12.56 67.33
N GLU A 8 2.15 12.06 68.56
CA GLU A 8 1.51 12.62 69.74
C GLU A 8 1.89 14.09 69.88
N GLU A 9 0.91 14.99 69.75
CA GLU A 9 0.95 16.35 70.25
C GLU A 9 -0.34 16.66 71.04
N PRO A 10 -0.24 17.53 72.06
CA PRO A 10 -0.89 17.35 73.36
C PRO A 10 -2.32 17.93 73.40
N PRO A 11 -3.07 17.73 74.50
CA PRO A 11 -4.47 18.14 74.57
C PRO A 11 -4.57 19.66 74.40
N PRO A 12 -5.41 20.19 73.49
CA PRO A 12 -5.67 21.61 73.46
C PRO A 12 -6.42 22.00 74.74
N GLU A 13 -5.72 22.78 75.54
CA GLU A 13 -6.09 23.41 76.78
C GLU A 13 -7.53 23.95 76.77
N GLU A 14 -8.15 23.84 77.94
CA GLU A 14 -9.44 24.41 78.26
C GLU A 14 -9.54 25.87 77.78
N PRO A 15 -10.62 26.26 77.09
CA PRO A 15 -10.77 27.62 76.61
C PRO A 15 -10.80 28.62 77.78
N PRO A 16 -10.04 29.72 77.72
CA PRO A 16 -10.04 30.73 78.76
C PRO A 16 -11.45 31.31 78.91
N LYS A 17 -11.88 31.46 80.17
CA LYS A 17 -13.14 32.06 80.62
C LYS A 17 -13.63 33.14 79.65
N LYS A 18 -14.58 32.78 78.79
CA LYS A 18 -15.37 33.75 78.03
C LYS A 18 -16.07 34.66 79.04
N LYS A 19 -15.66 35.93 79.07
CA LYS A 19 -16.46 37.04 79.60
C LYS A 19 -17.90 36.83 79.11
N LYS A 20 -18.88 36.96 80.02
CA LYS A 20 -20.30 36.79 79.70
C LYS A 20 -20.62 37.57 78.41
N PRO A 21 -21.01 36.90 77.32
CA PRO A 21 -21.39 37.57 76.10
C PRO A 21 -22.64 38.38 76.39
N THR A 22 -22.59 39.67 76.10
CA THR A 22 -23.71 40.60 76.18
C THR A 22 -24.89 40.00 75.40
N ARG A 23 -26.14 40.28 75.78
CA ARG A 23 -27.38 39.70 75.19
C ARG A 23 -27.45 39.78 73.64
N ALA A 24 -26.64 40.65 73.02
CA ALA A 24 -26.42 40.77 71.59
C ALA A 24 -25.62 39.60 70.96
N GLU A 25 -24.56 39.11 71.60
CA GLU A 25 -23.68 38.04 71.09
C GLU A 25 -24.36 36.66 71.14
N LYS A 26 -25.23 36.39 72.14
CA LYS A 26 -26.05 35.15 72.16
C LYS A 26 -27.15 35.14 71.09
N ARG A 27 -27.66 36.31 70.69
CA ARG A 27 -28.63 36.45 69.57
C ARG A 27 -27.93 36.36 68.21
N ALA A 28 -26.73 36.93 68.07
CA ALA A 28 -25.90 36.77 66.89
C ALA A 28 -25.45 35.31 66.69
N ALA A 29 -25.01 34.62 67.76
CA ALA A 29 -24.63 33.21 67.70
C ALA A 29 -25.81 32.27 67.37
N LYS A 30 -27.03 32.55 67.86
CA LYS A 30 -28.24 31.79 67.46
C LYS A 30 -28.62 32.02 66.00
N ARG A 31 -28.45 33.25 65.49
CA ARG A 31 -28.66 33.56 64.05
C ARG A 31 -27.62 32.87 63.17
N LEU A 32 -26.34 32.90 63.57
CA LEU A 32 -25.26 32.17 62.91
C LEU A 32 -25.53 30.67 62.87
N LYS A 33 -25.95 30.05 63.99
CA LYS A 33 -26.31 28.62 64.01
C LYS A 33 -27.49 28.27 63.12
N LEU A 34 -28.55 29.09 63.11
CA LEU A 34 -29.68 28.92 62.19
C LEU A 34 -29.27 29.08 60.72
N GLU A 35 -28.32 29.97 60.45
CA GLU A 35 -27.77 30.18 59.11
C GLU A 35 -26.83 29.05 58.68
N GLU A 36 -26.06 28.49 59.62
CA GLU A 36 -25.23 27.30 59.46
C GLU A 36 -26.09 26.05 59.21
N GLU A 37 -27.17 25.84 59.96
CA GLU A 37 -28.15 24.75 59.75
C GLU A 37 -28.81 24.86 58.37
N LYS A 38 -29.16 26.07 57.92
CA LYS A 38 -29.66 26.31 56.55
C LYS A 38 -28.61 26.00 55.49
N LYS A 39 -27.36 26.44 55.70
CA LYS A 39 -26.23 26.14 54.80
C LYS A 39 -25.95 24.64 54.77
N GLN A 40 -26.08 23.94 55.90
CA GLN A 40 -25.89 22.50 55.99
C GLN A 40 -27.01 21.74 55.28
N HIS A 41 -28.28 22.14 55.47
CA HIS A 41 -29.39 21.57 54.72
C HIS A 41 -29.24 21.77 53.19
N GLN A 42 -28.75 22.94 52.76
CA GLN A 42 -28.43 23.20 51.34
C GLN A 42 -27.29 22.31 50.84
N ARG A 43 -26.23 22.12 51.63
CA ARG A 43 -25.14 21.18 51.29
C ARG A 43 -25.64 19.75 51.20
N ASP A 44 -26.48 19.30 52.13
CA ASP A 44 -27.05 17.95 52.14
C ASP A 44 -28.04 17.72 50.99
N HIS A 45 -28.75 18.77 50.56
CA HIS A 45 -29.59 18.74 49.37
C HIS A 45 -28.75 18.61 48.11
N LEU A 46 -27.74 19.47 47.94
CA LEU A 46 -26.81 19.42 46.82
C LEU A 46 -26.06 18.09 46.76
N GLN A 47 -25.64 17.54 47.89
CA GLN A 47 -24.96 16.25 47.94
C GLN A 47 -25.90 15.09 47.57
N ARG A 48 -27.18 15.16 47.94
CA ARG A 48 -28.20 14.20 47.48
C ARG A 48 -28.43 14.30 45.98
N GLU A 49 -28.54 15.50 45.42
CA GLU A 49 -28.67 15.70 43.97
C GLU A 49 -27.43 15.22 43.21
N LEU A 50 -26.25 15.45 43.75
CA LEU A 50 -24.98 15.03 43.14
C LEU A 50 -24.88 13.49 43.13
N ARG A 51 -25.20 12.83 44.25
CA ARG A 51 -25.29 11.36 44.32
C ARG A 51 -26.37 10.80 43.37
N GLN A 52 -27.53 11.44 43.28
CA GLN A 52 -28.59 11.05 42.33
C GLN A 52 -28.14 11.26 40.88
N SER A 53 -27.44 12.35 40.57
CA SER A 53 -26.89 12.63 39.25
C SER A 53 -25.85 11.58 38.85
N GLU A 54 -24.94 11.21 39.75
CA GLU A 54 -23.95 10.15 39.51
C GLU A 54 -24.59 8.78 39.28
N MET A 55 -25.60 8.44 40.08
CA MET A 55 -26.36 7.20 39.91
C MET A 55 -27.13 7.20 38.58
N ASN A 56 -27.80 8.30 38.27
CA ASN A 56 -28.51 8.48 37.00
C ASN A 56 -27.55 8.42 35.81
N TRP A 57 -26.34 8.98 35.92
CA TRP A 57 -25.31 8.89 34.91
C TRP A 57 -24.86 7.46 34.67
N LYS A 58 -24.59 6.69 35.73
CA LYS A 58 -24.23 5.26 35.61
C LYS A 58 -25.35 4.46 34.94
N ILE A 59 -26.60 4.70 35.33
CA ILE A 59 -27.78 4.05 34.72
C ILE A 59 -27.91 4.44 33.25
N LEU A 60 -27.76 5.73 32.92
CA LEU A 60 -27.87 6.22 31.54
C LEU A 60 -26.74 5.67 30.66
N LYS A 61 -25.50 5.65 31.18
CA LYS A 61 -24.34 5.05 30.51
C LYS A 61 -24.57 3.57 30.25
N GLN A 62 -25.06 2.81 31.24
CA GLN A 62 -25.36 1.40 31.07
C GLN A 62 -26.49 1.19 30.04
N LYS A 63 -27.54 2.01 30.09
CA LYS A 63 -28.62 1.98 29.09
C LYS A 63 -28.07 2.26 27.68
N PHE A 64 -27.22 3.27 27.53
CA PHE A 64 -26.60 3.62 26.25
C PHE A 64 -25.70 2.50 25.71
N ILE A 65 -24.82 1.94 26.54
CA ILE A 65 -23.99 0.79 26.17
C ILE A 65 -24.87 -0.39 25.76
N ASN A 66 -25.91 -0.70 26.55
CA ASN A 66 -26.83 -1.80 26.23
C ASN A 66 -27.56 -1.55 24.91
N THR A 67 -27.97 -0.30 24.61
CA THR A 67 -28.60 0.06 23.34
C THR A 67 -27.62 -0.10 22.18
N ILE A 68 -26.38 0.39 22.31
CA ILE A 68 -25.33 0.22 21.28
C ILE A 68 -25.05 -1.26 21.04
N VAL A 69 -24.88 -2.05 22.10
CA VAL A 69 -24.61 -3.50 21.95
C VAL A 69 -25.80 -4.18 21.28
N LYS A 70 -27.03 -3.87 21.67
CA LYS A 70 -28.23 -4.43 21.02
C LYS A 70 -28.35 -4.08 19.55
N MET A 71 -27.88 -2.89 19.13
CA MET A 71 -27.92 -2.47 17.72
C MET A 71 -26.72 -2.98 16.93
N LYS A 72 -25.51 -2.86 17.46
CA LYS A 72 -24.26 -3.12 16.72
C LYS A 72 -23.82 -4.57 16.73
N LEU A 73 -24.09 -5.32 17.81
CA LEU A 73 -23.74 -6.73 17.90
C LEU A 73 -24.42 -7.61 16.82
N PRO A 74 -25.71 -7.45 16.48
CA PRO A 74 -26.31 -8.18 15.37
C PRO A 74 -25.71 -7.76 14.02
N GLU A 75 -25.48 -6.47 13.76
CA GLU A 75 -24.80 -6.02 12.54
C GLU A 75 -23.41 -6.64 12.39
N MET A 76 -22.60 -6.64 13.46
CA MET A 76 -21.28 -7.29 13.45
C MET A 76 -21.36 -8.80 13.25
N ARG A 77 -22.42 -9.45 13.77
CA ARG A 77 -22.67 -10.87 13.54
C ARG A 77 -23.00 -11.11 12.07
N ASP A 78 -23.87 -10.30 11.47
CA ASP A 78 -24.26 -10.43 10.07
C ASP A 78 -23.08 -10.17 9.13
N ASP A 79 -22.23 -9.18 9.46
CA ASP A 79 -20.96 -8.94 8.76
C ASP A 79 -20.02 -10.15 8.87
N ALA A 80 -19.85 -10.71 10.07
CA ALA A 80 -19.02 -11.89 10.29
C ALA A 80 -19.55 -13.13 9.54
N VAL A 81 -20.86 -13.31 9.50
CA VAL A 81 -21.53 -14.38 8.74
C VAL A 81 -21.33 -14.18 7.24
N THR A 82 -21.47 -12.95 6.74
CA THR A 82 -21.23 -12.61 5.33
C THR A 82 -19.79 -12.89 4.92
N VAL A 83 -18.83 -12.47 5.76
CA VAL A 83 -17.41 -12.75 5.55
C VAL A 83 -17.15 -14.26 5.60
N TRP A 84 -17.73 -14.98 6.56
CA TRP A 84 -17.61 -16.44 6.65
C TRP A 84 -18.12 -17.13 5.37
N HIS A 85 -19.32 -16.81 4.88
CA HIS A 85 -19.84 -17.35 3.63
C HIS A 85 -18.97 -17.01 2.41
N SER A 86 -18.36 -15.82 2.38
CA SER A 86 -17.45 -15.43 1.31
C SER A 86 -16.16 -16.28 1.32
N PHE A 87 -15.63 -16.58 2.50
CA PHE A 87 -14.49 -17.47 2.66
C PHE A 87 -14.85 -18.90 2.27
N ASP A 88 -16.00 -19.40 2.73
CA ASP A 88 -16.48 -20.76 2.44
C ASP A 88 -16.62 -20.97 0.93
N ARG A 89 -17.29 -20.04 0.23
CA ARG A 89 -17.38 -20.05 -1.23
C ARG A 89 -16.00 -20.02 -1.91
N THR A 90 -15.07 -19.23 -1.37
CA THR A 90 -13.71 -19.15 -1.93
C THR A 90 -12.95 -20.47 -1.74
N ILE A 91 -13.14 -21.12 -0.59
CA ILE A 91 -12.57 -22.43 -0.29
C ILE A 91 -13.16 -23.48 -1.22
N ASP A 92 -14.48 -23.50 -1.41
CA ASP A 92 -15.15 -24.42 -2.33
C ASP A 92 -14.66 -24.25 -3.77
N LEU A 93 -14.57 -23.01 -4.25
CA LEU A 93 -14.05 -22.73 -5.60
C LEU A 93 -12.59 -23.21 -5.74
N LYS A 94 -11.75 -22.97 -4.73
CA LYS A 94 -10.37 -23.46 -4.73
C LYS A 94 -10.32 -24.99 -4.69
N ASN A 95 -11.14 -25.64 -3.90
CA ASN A 95 -11.22 -27.10 -3.81
C ASN A 95 -11.72 -27.73 -5.13
N CYS A 96 -12.69 -27.11 -5.80
CA CYS A 96 -13.13 -27.52 -7.13
C CYS A 96 -12.00 -27.39 -8.16
N ILE A 97 -11.23 -26.29 -8.12
CA ILE A 97 -10.06 -26.11 -9.00
C ILE A 97 -8.99 -27.15 -8.68
N ILE A 98 -8.68 -27.39 -7.41
CA ILE A 98 -7.71 -28.42 -6.99
C ILE A 98 -8.15 -29.80 -7.48
N SER A 99 -9.41 -30.17 -7.27
CA SER A 99 -9.94 -31.47 -7.73
C SER A 99 -9.82 -31.61 -9.23
N ARG A 100 -10.20 -30.57 -10.00
CA ARG A 100 -10.06 -30.59 -11.45
C ARG A 100 -8.61 -30.65 -11.92
N LEU A 101 -7.68 -30.00 -11.20
CA LEU A 101 -6.25 -30.09 -11.50
C LEU A 101 -5.70 -31.48 -11.19
N LEU A 102 -6.18 -32.15 -10.13
CA LEU A 102 -5.83 -33.54 -9.83
C LEU A 102 -6.36 -34.49 -10.92
N ASP A 103 -7.61 -34.33 -11.34
CA ASP A 103 -8.19 -35.13 -12.43
C ASP A 103 -7.41 -34.95 -13.74
N PHE A 104 -7.01 -33.71 -14.06
CA PHE A 104 -6.17 -33.46 -15.25
C PHE A 104 -4.78 -34.07 -15.10
N LEU A 105 -4.19 -34.03 -13.91
CA LEU A 105 -2.89 -34.66 -13.67
C LEU A 105 -2.99 -36.17 -13.90
N ASP A 106 -4.00 -36.83 -13.34
CA ASP A 106 -4.24 -38.26 -13.51
C ASP A 106 -4.49 -38.61 -14.98
N GLU A 107 -5.26 -37.79 -15.72
CA GLU A 107 -5.48 -37.99 -17.16
C GLU A 107 -4.18 -37.84 -17.97
N THR A 108 -3.35 -36.84 -17.64
CA THR A 108 -2.06 -36.67 -18.32
C THR A 108 -1.06 -37.78 -18.02
N ASP A 109 -1.05 -38.29 -16.79
CA ASP A 109 -0.18 -39.40 -16.38
C ASP A 109 -0.62 -40.69 -17.06
N GLU A 110 -1.92 -40.96 -17.16
CA GLU A 110 -2.42 -42.14 -17.88
C GLU A 110 -2.14 -42.05 -19.38
N GLN A 111 -2.32 -40.87 -20.00
CA GLN A 111 -1.92 -40.66 -21.40
C GLN A 111 -0.41 -40.87 -21.60
N TYR A 112 0.43 -40.39 -20.67
CA TYR A 112 1.87 -40.62 -20.71
C TYR A 112 2.21 -42.11 -20.62
N ARG A 113 1.59 -42.86 -19.69
CA ARG A 113 1.79 -44.30 -19.53
C ARG A 113 1.37 -45.08 -20.78
N ILE A 114 0.20 -44.79 -21.35
CA ILE A 114 -0.29 -45.43 -22.57
C ILE A 114 0.66 -45.14 -23.74
N ASN A 115 1.10 -43.89 -23.91
CA ASN A 115 2.00 -43.54 -25.00
C ASN A 115 3.37 -44.22 -24.84
N GLN A 116 3.91 -44.25 -23.63
CA GLN A 116 5.15 -44.97 -23.34
C GLN A 116 5.02 -46.46 -23.61
N GLN A 117 3.92 -47.09 -23.19
CA GLN A 117 3.63 -48.49 -23.49
C GLN A 117 3.57 -48.74 -25.00
N SER A 118 2.83 -47.92 -25.75
CA SER A 118 2.74 -48.00 -27.22
C SER A 118 4.11 -47.89 -27.89
N HIS A 119 4.96 -46.95 -27.43
CA HIS A 119 6.32 -46.82 -27.94
C HIS A 119 7.19 -48.07 -27.66
N VAL A 120 7.08 -48.65 -26.46
CA VAL A 120 7.79 -49.89 -26.11
C VAL A 120 7.31 -51.05 -26.99
N GLU A 121 5.99 -51.21 -27.14
CA GLU A 121 5.41 -52.25 -28.01
C GLU A 121 5.84 -52.09 -29.47
N MET A 122 5.95 -50.85 -29.97
CA MET A 122 6.45 -50.56 -31.32
C MET A 122 7.93 -50.94 -31.47
N ILE A 123 8.76 -50.61 -30.48
CA ILE A 123 10.18 -50.98 -30.47
C ILE A 123 10.34 -52.50 -30.41
N ASP A 124 9.59 -53.19 -29.56
CA ASP A 124 9.61 -54.64 -29.45
C ASP A 124 9.15 -55.31 -30.75
N GLY A 125 8.13 -54.77 -31.41
CA GLY A 125 7.69 -55.21 -32.73
C GLY A 125 8.79 -55.06 -33.80
N LEU A 126 9.53 -53.95 -33.76
CA LEU A 126 10.65 -53.70 -34.67
C LEU A 126 11.82 -54.65 -34.39
N ILE A 127 12.16 -54.89 -33.13
CA ILE A 127 13.18 -55.87 -32.72
C ILE A 127 12.80 -57.27 -33.19
N SER A 128 11.56 -57.70 -32.96
CA SER A 128 11.05 -59.00 -33.40
C SER A 128 11.13 -59.17 -34.92
N PHE A 129 10.76 -58.13 -35.67
CA PHE A 129 10.87 -58.12 -37.13
C PHE A 129 12.31 -58.26 -37.62
N TYR A 130 13.26 -57.50 -37.04
CA TYR A 130 14.67 -57.60 -37.42
C TYR A 130 15.30 -58.93 -37.01
N ASN A 131 14.95 -59.47 -35.84
CA ASN A 131 15.39 -60.80 -35.44
C ASN A 131 14.87 -61.87 -36.42
N GLY A 132 13.60 -61.80 -36.82
CA GLY A 132 13.05 -62.70 -37.83
C GLY A 132 13.73 -62.58 -39.21
N GLN A 133 14.15 -61.39 -39.61
CA GLN A 133 14.96 -61.21 -40.83
C GLN A 133 16.37 -61.80 -40.67
N LEU A 134 17.02 -61.59 -39.53
CA LEU A 134 18.35 -62.14 -39.23
C LEU A 134 18.32 -63.66 -39.22
N ASP A 135 17.29 -64.28 -38.62
CA ASP A 135 17.13 -65.73 -38.60
C ASP A 135 16.94 -66.31 -40.01
N LYS A 136 16.15 -65.65 -40.86
CA LYS A 136 16.01 -66.02 -42.28
C LYS A 136 17.34 -65.92 -43.02
N LEU A 137 18.07 -64.82 -42.83
CA LEU A 137 19.38 -64.62 -43.47
C LEU A 137 20.39 -65.68 -43.02
N ARG A 138 20.38 -65.99 -41.72
CA ARG A 138 21.24 -67.00 -41.10
C ARG A 138 20.90 -68.39 -41.63
N GLY A 139 19.62 -68.74 -41.71
CA GLY A 139 19.14 -69.99 -42.29
C GLY A 139 19.63 -70.17 -43.73
N ASN A 140 19.38 -69.17 -44.59
CA ASN A 140 19.81 -69.18 -45.99
C ASN A 140 21.34 -69.33 -46.13
N TYR A 141 22.10 -68.62 -45.28
CA TYR A 141 23.56 -68.73 -45.27
C TYR A 141 24.03 -70.13 -44.87
N THR A 142 23.44 -70.70 -43.80
CA THR A 142 23.80 -72.05 -43.34
C THR A 142 23.45 -73.13 -44.35
N GLU A 143 22.30 -73.01 -45.02
CA GLU A 143 21.88 -73.91 -46.09
C GLU A 143 22.86 -73.83 -47.26
N ARG A 144 23.15 -72.63 -47.76
CA ARG A 144 24.08 -72.45 -48.87
C ARG A 144 25.48 -72.96 -48.55
N LEU A 145 25.96 -72.72 -47.33
CA LEU A 145 27.24 -73.27 -46.86
C LEU A 145 27.24 -74.80 -46.82
N SER A 146 26.13 -75.42 -46.42
CA SER A 146 26.02 -76.87 -46.38
C SER A 146 26.01 -77.49 -47.78
N LEU A 147 25.32 -76.85 -48.73
CA LEU A 147 25.27 -77.28 -50.13
C LEU A 147 26.66 -77.21 -50.76
N THR A 148 27.34 -76.07 -50.66
CA THR A 148 28.70 -75.91 -51.20
C THR A 148 29.68 -76.90 -50.57
N LYS A 149 29.60 -77.14 -49.25
CA LYS A 149 30.45 -78.15 -48.59
C LYS A 149 30.19 -79.57 -49.08
N ASN A 150 28.94 -79.91 -49.43
CA ASN A 150 28.61 -81.23 -49.96
C ASN A 150 29.09 -81.38 -51.39
N GLU A 151 28.91 -80.35 -52.23
CA GLU A 151 29.45 -80.31 -53.60
C GLU A 151 30.98 -80.46 -53.60
N ASP A 152 31.69 -79.73 -52.74
CA ASP A 152 33.15 -79.84 -52.62
C ASP A 152 33.60 -81.25 -52.19
N LYS A 153 32.85 -81.89 -51.28
CA LYS A 153 33.13 -83.28 -50.86
C LYS A 153 32.91 -84.27 -52.00
N GLU A 154 31.83 -84.12 -52.76
CA GLU A 154 31.55 -84.97 -53.92
C GLU A 154 32.63 -84.85 -55.00
N ILE A 155 33.04 -83.61 -55.30
CA ILE A 155 34.12 -83.34 -56.25
C ILE A 155 35.42 -84.00 -55.77
N ASN A 156 35.81 -83.79 -54.52
CA ASN A 156 37.04 -84.38 -53.96
C ASN A 156 37.02 -85.91 -54.00
N ASN A 157 35.91 -86.55 -53.61
CA ASN A 157 35.77 -88.01 -53.67
C ASN A 157 35.90 -88.53 -55.12
N SER A 158 35.30 -87.83 -56.08
CA SER A 158 35.40 -88.21 -57.50
C SER A 158 36.82 -88.07 -58.05
N LEU A 159 37.55 -87.02 -57.64
CA LEU A 159 38.94 -86.78 -58.01
C LEU A 159 39.87 -87.83 -57.40
N GLU A 160 39.72 -88.16 -56.12
CA GLU A 160 40.49 -89.22 -55.47
C GLU A 160 40.28 -90.57 -56.13
N THR A 161 39.03 -90.93 -56.43
CA THR A 161 38.69 -92.19 -57.11
C THR A 161 39.33 -92.25 -58.50
N ARG A 162 39.21 -91.18 -59.29
CA ARG A 162 39.80 -91.09 -60.63
C ARG A 162 41.32 -91.17 -60.59
N ASN A 163 41.96 -90.44 -59.67
CA ASN A 163 43.41 -90.45 -59.50
C ASN A 163 43.90 -91.85 -59.06
N GLY A 164 43.17 -92.53 -58.16
CA GLY A 164 43.49 -93.90 -57.76
C GLY A 164 43.43 -94.90 -58.92
N ILE A 165 42.44 -94.78 -59.80
CA ILE A 165 42.34 -95.63 -60.99
C ILE A 165 43.48 -95.34 -61.97
N GLN A 166 43.78 -94.06 -62.23
CA GLN A 166 44.83 -93.67 -63.18
C GLN A 166 46.22 -94.08 -62.71
N THR A 167 46.51 -93.91 -61.41
CA THR A 167 47.78 -94.35 -60.81
C THR A 167 47.96 -95.87 -60.89
N GLY A 168 46.93 -96.65 -60.54
CA GLY A 168 46.98 -98.11 -60.67
C GLY A 168 47.14 -98.61 -62.12
N GLN A 169 46.53 -97.93 -63.09
CA GLN A 169 46.71 -98.23 -64.52
C GLN A 169 48.15 -97.96 -64.99
N LEU A 170 48.73 -96.83 -64.57
CA LEU A 170 50.11 -96.47 -64.90
C LEU A 170 51.11 -97.47 -64.30
N GLU A 171 50.91 -97.88 -63.05
CA GLU A 171 51.74 -98.91 -62.40
C GLU A 171 51.69 -100.26 -63.14
N ALA A 172 50.51 -100.69 -63.60
CA ALA A 172 50.35 -101.92 -64.36
C ALA A 172 51.02 -101.85 -65.75
N ILE A 173 50.92 -100.72 -66.44
CA ILE A 173 51.58 -100.48 -67.73
C ILE A 173 53.11 -100.47 -67.54
N MET A 174 53.61 -99.76 -66.53
CA MET A 174 55.04 -99.72 -66.22
C MET A 174 55.60 -101.13 -65.94
N PHE A 175 54.89 -101.93 -65.15
CA PHE A 175 55.31 -103.31 -64.86
C PHE A 175 55.30 -104.20 -66.11
N ALA A 176 54.28 -104.06 -66.97
CA ALA A 176 54.21 -104.78 -68.24
C ALA A 176 55.33 -104.37 -69.20
N MET A 177 55.63 -103.07 -69.29
CA MET A 177 56.71 -102.53 -70.12
C MET A 177 58.09 -102.98 -69.64
N GLU A 178 58.35 -103.00 -68.34
CA GLU A 178 59.63 -103.47 -67.79
C GLU A 178 59.85 -104.96 -68.12
N LYS A 179 58.80 -105.77 -68.01
CA LYS A 179 58.85 -107.21 -68.31
C LYS A 179 59.02 -107.51 -69.81
N THR A 180 58.45 -106.70 -70.69
CA THR A 180 58.65 -106.84 -72.14
C THR A 180 60.03 -106.33 -72.57
N PHE A 181 60.50 -105.24 -71.97
CA PHE A 181 61.83 -104.67 -72.24
C PHE A 181 62.95 -105.64 -71.85
N GLN A 182 62.85 -106.32 -70.70
CA GLN A 182 63.84 -107.34 -70.30
C GLN A 182 63.90 -108.53 -71.26
N ASN A 183 62.76 -109.00 -71.77
CA ASN A 183 62.70 -110.10 -72.75
C ASN A 183 63.18 -109.70 -74.15
N TYR A 184 62.99 -108.43 -74.51
CA TYR A 184 63.46 -107.87 -75.78
C TYR A 184 64.97 -107.66 -75.78
N MET A 185 65.53 -107.13 -74.69
CA MET A 185 66.97 -106.85 -74.56
C MET A 185 67.87 -108.10 -74.63
N THR A 186 67.36 -109.28 -74.31
CA THR A 186 68.09 -110.55 -74.45
C THR A 186 68.12 -111.06 -75.89
N ASN A 187 67.08 -110.79 -76.70
CA ASN A 187 66.97 -111.31 -78.06
C ASN A 187 67.46 -110.31 -79.13
N PHE A 188 67.40 -109.01 -78.86
CA PHE A 188 67.70 -107.96 -79.85
C PHE A 188 69.19 -107.54 -79.91
N LYS A 189 70.00 -107.92 -78.90
CA LYS A 189 71.44 -107.60 -78.86
C LYS A 189 72.27 -108.29 -79.95
N SER A 190 71.79 -109.40 -80.51
CA SER A 190 72.50 -110.14 -81.57
C SER A 190 72.39 -109.47 -82.95
N ASP A 191 71.25 -108.86 -83.28
CA ASP A 191 70.90 -108.61 -84.70
C ASP A 191 70.59 -107.14 -85.08
N SER A 192 70.67 -106.17 -84.15
CA SER A 192 69.99 -104.88 -84.36
C SER A 192 70.80 -103.59 -84.27
N ILE A 193 72.12 -103.66 -84.09
CA ILE A 193 72.98 -102.47 -84.05
C ILE A 193 72.86 -101.64 -85.34
N ALA A 194 72.57 -102.26 -86.49
CA ALA A 194 72.45 -101.56 -87.78
C ALA A 194 71.07 -100.94 -88.07
N LYS A 195 70.00 -101.28 -87.33
CA LYS A 195 68.65 -100.65 -87.50
C LYS A 195 68.40 -99.50 -86.51
N ILE A 196 69.19 -99.42 -85.44
CA ILE A 196 69.04 -98.43 -84.37
C ILE A 196 69.39 -97.01 -84.84
N GLU A 197 70.35 -96.84 -85.76
CA GLU A 197 70.75 -95.51 -86.24
C GLU A 197 69.67 -94.81 -87.08
N ASP A 198 68.86 -95.56 -87.84
CA ASP A 198 67.80 -94.99 -88.68
C ASP A 198 66.56 -94.53 -87.88
N ASP A 199 66.24 -95.19 -86.77
CA ASP A 199 65.10 -94.81 -85.93
C ASP A 199 65.45 -93.64 -84.99
N VAL A 200 66.71 -93.50 -84.56
CA VAL A 200 67.19 -92.37 -83.74
C VAL A 200 66.94 -91.02 -84.44
N ASN A 201 67.22 -90.93 -85.74
CA ASN A 201 66.99 -89.71 -86.52
C ASN A 201 65.50 -89.32 -86.58
N LYS A 202 64.58 -90.28 -86.73
CA LYS A 202 63.13 -90.01 -86.76
C LYS A 202 62.59 -89.56 -85.40
N TYR A 203 63.08 -90.14 -84.30
CA TYR A 203 62.69 -89.71 -82.95
C TYR A 203 63.21 -88.30 -82.62
N GLN A 204 64.38 -87.94 -83.16
CA GLN A 204 64.95 -86.61 -82.97
C GLN A 204 64.11 -85.52 -83.67
N GLU A 205 63.62 -85.78 -84.89
CA GLU A 205 62.68 -84.89 -85.59
C GLU A 205 61.33 -84.77 -84.87
N LEU A 206 60.77 -85.88 -84.38
CA LEU A 206 59.51 -85.85 -83.62
C LEU A 206 59.63 -85.07 -82.31
N THR A 207 60.76 -85.22 -81.61
CA THR A 207 61.05 -84.49 -80.37
C THR A 207 61.17 -82.99 -80.63
N GLN A 208 61.84 -82.62 -81.73
CA GLN A 208 61.97 -81.23 -82.14
C GLN A 208 60.61 -80.61 -82.50
N ASN A 209 59.75 -81.31 -83.24
CA ASN A 209 58.40 -80.85 -83.57
C ASN A 209 57.51 -80.68 -82.34
N LEU A 210 57.56 -81.62 -81.38
CA LEU A 210 56.83 -81.50 -80.11
C LEU A 210 57.31 -80.32 -79.27
N ARG A 211 58.63 -80.06 -79.28
CA ARG A 211 59.21 -78.92 -78.60
C ARG A 211 58.73 -77.60 -79.21
N GLU A 212 58.73 -77.49 -80.54
CA GLU A 212 58.23 -76.31 -81.25
C GLU A 212 56.75 -76.05 -80.95
N GLU A 213 55.92 -77.10 -80.86
CA GLU A 213 54.50 -76.95 -80.49
C GLU A 213 54.30 -76.51 -79.03
N LEU A 214 55.10 -77.05 -78.10
CA LEU A 214 55.07 -76.62 -76.70
C LEU A 214 55.57 -75.19 -76.53
N GLU A 215 56.63 -74.78 -77.24
CA GLU A 215 57.12 -73.39 -77.23
C GLU A 215 56.04 -72.43 -77.75
N LYS A 216 55.31 -72.81 -78.81
CA LYS A 216 54.14 -72.03 -79.29
C LYS A 216 53.03 -71.91 -78.23
N GLN A 217 52.68 -73.01 -77.54
CA GLN A 217 51.67 -73.00 -76.48
C GLN A 217 52.08 -72.10 -75.31
N ILE A 218 53.36 -72.15 -74.90
CA ILE A 218 53.90 -71.27 -73.86
C ILE A 218 53.80 -69.81 -74.30
N GLU A 219 54.13 -69.50 -75.55
CA GLU A 219 54.07 -68.14 -76.08
C GLU A 219 52.63 -67.62 -76.16
N ILE A 220 51.66 -68.48 -76.52
CA ILE A 220 50.22 -68.15 -76.47
C ILE A 220 49.79 -67.82 -75.03
N HIS A 221 50.12 -68.67 -74.06
CA HIS A 221 49.76 -68.44 -72.66
C HIS A 221 50.45 -67.21 -72.06
N TRP A 222 51.71 -66.95 -72.45
CA TRP A 222 52.43 -65.75 -72.05
C TRP A 222 51.73 -64.48 -72.54
N ASN A 223 51.32 -64.48 -73.81
CA ASN A 223 50.58 -63.36 -74.40
C ASN A 223 49.20 -63.18 -73.76
N GLN A 224 48.49 -64.26 -73.41
CA GLN A 224 47.23 -64.20 -72.66
C GLN A 224 47.42 -63.59 -71.27
N LEU A 225 48.44 -64.03 -70.52
CA LEU A 225 48.73 -63.53 -69.18
C LEU A 225 49.14 -62.06 -69.21
N LYS A 226 49.94 -61.67 -70.20
CA LYS A 226 50.29 -60.27 -70.47
C LYS A 226 49.04 -59.43 -70.76
N GLY A 227 48.12 -59.93 -71.59
CA GLY A 227 46.86 -59.27 -71.90
C GLY A 227 45.98 -59.04 -70.66
N VAL A 228 45.81 -60.05 -69.81
CA VAL A 228 45.05 -59.93 -68.55
C VAL A 228 45.72 -58.94 -67.59
N LEU A 229 47.05 -58.93 -67.53
CA LEU A 229 47.79 -57.99 -66.68
C LEU A 229 47.61 -56.54 -67.17
N GLU A 230 47.70 -56.30 -68.48
CA GLU A 230 47.48 -54.98 -69.07
C GLU A 230 46.04 -54.50 -68.86
N GLU A 231 45.05 -55.38 -68.99
CA GLU A 231 43.64 -55.07 -68.70
C GLU A 231 43.42 -54.75 -67.20
N TYR A 232 44.03 -55.52 -66.30
CA TYR A 232 43.98 -55.25 -64.86
C TYR A 232 44.61 -53.90 -64.51
N VAL A 233 45.79 -53.59 -65.07
CA VAL A 233 46.49 -52.33 -64.82
C VAL A 233 45.68 -51.16 -65.35
N THR A 234 45.15 -51.25 -66.57
CA THR A 234 44.35 -50.16 -67.17
C THR A 234 43.03 -49.94 -66.43
N SER A 235 42.33 -51.01 -66.03
CA SER A 235 41.10 -50.95 -65.23
C SER A 235 41.35 -50.37 -63.83
N THR A 236 42.39 -50.84 -63.15
CA THR A 236 42.74 -50.39 -61.79
C THR A 236 43.29 -48.96 -61.78
N SER A 237 43.97 -48.52 -62.85
CA SER A 237 44.49 -47.15 -62.96
C SER A 237 43.37 -46.11 -62.94
N LYS A 238 42.28 -46.34 -63.69
CA LYS A 238 41.12 -45.43 -63.71
C LYS A 238 40.46 -45.33 -62.33
N MET A 239 40.28 -46.46 -61.65
CA MET A 239 39.70 -46.48 -60.31
C MET A 239 40.61 -45.79 -59.27
N LYS A 240 41.94 -45.96 -59.38
CA LYS A 240 42.91 -45.24 -58.54
C LYS A 240 42.86 -43.73 -58.75
N GLU A 241 42.68 -43.28 -59.99
CA GLU A 241 42.56 -41.86 -60.31
C GLU A 241 41.28 -41.25 -59.75
N GLN A 242 40.13 -41.92 -59.92
CA GLN A 242 38.85 -41.52 -59.32
C GLN A 242 38.90 -41.48 -57.79
N PHE A 243 39.60 -42.43 -57.16
CA PHE A 243 39.78 -42.40 -55.72
C PHE A 243 40.64 -41.21 -55.27
N ARG A 244 41.69 -40.87 -56.02
CA ARG A 244 42.53 -39.69 -55.72
C ARG A 244 41.75 -38.40 -55.85
N THR A 245 40.94 -38.24 -56.90
CA THR A 245 40.11 -37.04 -57.06
C THR A 245 39.07 -36.95 -55.95
N LEU A 246 38.38 -38.04 -55.63
CA LEU A 246 37.40 -38.08 -54.54
C LEU A 246 38.05 -37.74 -53.19
N ARG A 247 39.23 -38.29 -52.91
CA ARG A 247 39.97 -38.01 -51.67
C ARG A 247 40.42 -36.55 -51.57
N TYR A 248 40.84 -35.94 -52.69
CA TYR A 248 41.16 -34.51 -52.72
C TYR A 248 39.92 -33.66 -52.45
N THR A 249 38.79 -33.97 -53.09
CA THR A 249 37.53 -33.25 -52.83
C THR A 249 37.06 -33.41 -51.38
N ASP A 250 37.17 -34.61 -50.81
CA ASP A 250 36.81 -34.89 -49.42
C ASP A 250 37.67 -34.08 -48.44
N MET A 251 38.99 -34.01 -48.70
CA MET A 251 39.91 -33.20 -47.88
C MET A 251 39.56 -31.70 -47.94
N CYS A 252 39.22 -31.17 -49.12
CA CYS A 252 38.77 -29.78 -49.27
C CYS A 252 37.44 -29.52 -48.54
N LEU A 253 36.48 -30.44 -48.65
CA LEU A 253 35.19 -30.34 -47.96
C LEU A 253 35.35 -30.42 -46.44
N MET A 254 36.25 -31.28 -45.94
CA MET A 254 36.56 -31.37 -44.51
C MET A 254 37.11 -30.05 -43.96
N GLU A 255 38.01 -29.40 -44.69
CA GLU A 255 38.54 -28.08 -44.30
C GLU A 255 37.43 -27.02 -44.28
N GLU A 256 36.54 -27.01 -45.28
CA GLU A 256 35.40 -26.09 -45.32
C GLU A 256 34.43 -26.35 -44.16
N VAL A 257 34.11 -27.61 -43.86
CA VAL A 257 33.30 -27.99 -42.70
C VAL A 257 33.96 -27.54 -41.40
N HIS A 258 35.28 -27.68 -41.25
CA HIS A 258 36.01 -27.21 -40.09
C HIS A 258 35.88 -25.68 -39.92
N MET A 259 36.10 -24.93 -41.00
CA MET A 259 35.97 -23.47 -41.00
C MET A 259 34.55 -23.01 -40.68
N GLN A 260 33.52 -23.69 -41.22
CA GLN A 260 32.13 -23.37 -40.89
C GLN A 260 31.76 -23.75 -39.46
N THR A 261 32.33 -24.82 -38.92
CA THR A 261 32.14 -25.22 -37.52
C THR A 261 32.70 -24.15 -36.58
N LEU A 262 33.92 -23.67 -36.85
CA LEU A 262 34.55 -22.59 -36.07
C LEU A 262 33.75 -21.28 -36.18
N ARG A 263 33.30 -20.91 -37.39
CA ARG A 263 32.45 -19.73 -37.60
C ARG A 263 31.14 -19.84 -36.81
N THR A 264 30.53 -21.02 -36.81
CA THR A 264 29.29 -21.29 -36.07
C THR A 264 29.50 -21.15 -34.57
N GLN A 265 30.60 -21.69 -34.03
CA GLN A 265 30.96 -21.54 -32.62
C GLN A 265 31.16 -20.06 -32.23
N ASN A 266 31.92 -19.29 -33.02
CA ASN A 266 32.12 -17.87 -32.76
C ASN A 266 30.81 -17.06 -32.78
N LEU A 267 29.90 -17.39 -33.70
CA LEU A 267 28.57 -16.77 -33.74
C LEU A 267 27.71 -17.18 -32.54
N GLN A 268 27.77 -18.43 -32.11
CA GLN A 268 27.06 -18.91 -30.91
C GLN A 268 27.56 -18.22 -29.64
N GLU A 269 28.87 -18.05 -29.48
CA GLU A 269 29.45 -17.29 -28.37
C GLU A 269 29.02 -15.82 -28.40
N SER A 270 29.04 -15.20 -29.59
CA SER A 270 28.56 -13.83 -29.78
C SER A 270 27.08 -13.67 -29.41
N ILE A 271 26.23 -14.62 -29.82
CA ILE A 271 24.81 -14.66 -29.46
C ILE A 271 24.65 -14.81 -27.94
N LYS A 272 25.44 -15.68 -27.30
CA LYS A 272 25.41 -15.87 -25.84
C LYS A 272 25.77 -14.57 -25.12
N MET A 273 26.87 -13.93 -25.49
CA MET A 273 27.31 -12.64 -24.93
C MET A 273 26.26 -11.53 -25.12
N LEU A 274 25.61 -11.48 -26.28
CA LEU A 274 24.55 -10.51 -26.55
C LEU A 274 23.28 -10.78 -25.73
N LYS A 275 22.92 -12.06 -25.54
CA LYS A 275 21.80 -12.46 -24.67
C LYS A 275 22.06 -12.08 -23.22
N GLU A 276 23.28 -12.30 -22.72
CA GLU A 276 23.69 -11.90 -21.36
C GLU A 276 23.63 -10.38 -21.18
N LYS A 277 24.18 -9.61 -22.12
CA LYS A 277 24.07 -8.14 -22.11
C LYS A 277 22.62 -7.66 -22.17
N LEU A 278 21.78 -8.30 -22.96
CA LEU A 278 20.36 -7.96 -23.05
C LEU A 278 19.63 -8.25 -21.73
N ALA A 279 19.94 -9.36 -21.06
CA ALA A 279 19.40 -9.68 -19.74
C ALA A 279 19.84 -8.64 -18.71
N GLU A 280 21.12 -8.28 -18.66
CA GLU A 280 21.66 -7.26 -17.76
C GLU A 280 21.01 -5.89 -17.98
N VAL A 281 20.86 -5.45 -19.24
CA VAL A 281 20.18 -4.18 -19.55
C VAL A 281 18.71 -4.25 -19.15
N LYS A 282 18.03 -5.37 -19.40
CA LYS A 282 16.63 -5.55 -19.01
C LYS A 282 16.45 -5.45 -17.49
N GLU A 283 17.31 -6.10 -16.72
CA GLU A 283 17.31 -6.06 -15.26
C GLU A 283 17.52 -4.62 -14.74
N LYS A 284 18.56 -3.93 -15.22
CA LYS A 284 18.82 -2.51 -14.88
C LYS A 284 17.64 -1.60 -15.22
N LYS A 285 16.95 -1.86 -16.32
CA LYS A 285 15.76 -1.07 -16.71
C LYS A 285 14.55 -1.39 -15.84
N VAL A 286 14.35 -2.64 -15.46
CA VAL A 286 13.28 -3.04 -14.52
C VAL A 286 13.51 -2.39 -13.16
N GLU A 287 14.74 -2.43 -12.64
CA GLU A 287 15.11 -1.74 -11.40
C GLU A 287 14.88 -0.23 -11.50
N ALA A 288 15.33 0.41 -12.59
CA ALA A 288 15.12 1.83 -12.79
C ALA A 288 13.62 2.21 -12.85
N ILE A 289 12.79 1.41 -13.51
CA ILE A 289 11.34 1.61 -13.55
C ILE A 289 10.73 1.43 -12.16
N SER A 290 11.14 0.39 -11.42
CA SER A 290 10.68 0.16 -10.05
C SER A 290 11.01 1.33 -9.13
N ASN A 291 12.23 1.85 -9.20
CA ASN A 291 12.67 3.02 -8.46
C ASN A 291 11.82 4.26 -8.81
N LEU A 292 11.59 4.54 -10.09
CA LEU A 292 10.74 5.65 -10.53
C LEU A 292 9.29 5.51 -10.05
N ILE A 293 8.74 4.30 -10.04
CA ILE A 293 7.39 4.03 -9.51
C ILE A 293 7.36 4.31 -8.00
N SER A 294 8.36 3.87 -7.25
CA SER A 294 8.46 4.12 -5.81
C SER A 294 8.59 5.61 -5.49
N GLU A 295 9.39 6.34 -6.26
CA GLU A 295 9.60 7.78 -6.11
C GLU A 295 8.31 8.56 -6.45
N LYS A 296 7.63 8.18 -7.53
CA LYS A 296 6.31 8.73 -7.88
C LYS A 296 5.32 8.53 -6.73
N GLN A 297 5.26 7.32 -6.15
CA GLN A 297 4.35 7.02 -5.06
C GLN A 297 4.69 7.86 -3.82
N TYR A 298 5.97 8.00 -3.48
CA TYR A 298 6.44 8.85 -2.39
C TYR A 298 5.99 10.31 -2.54
N TYR A 299 6.15 10.90 -3.72
CA TYR A 299 5.69 12.28 -3.96
C TYR A 299 4.18 12.42 -3.97
N LEU A 300 3.44 11.43 -4.47
CA LEU A 300 1.97 11.44 -4.42
C LEU A 300 1.47 11.41 -2.97
N ASP A 301 2.03 10.54 -2.13
CA ASP A 301 1.68 10.47 -0.71
C ASP A 301 2.00 11.79 0.01
N ARG A 302 3.14 12.42 -0.31
CA ARG A 302 3.53 13.72 0.24
C ARG A 302 2.59 14.84 -0.20
N LEU A 303 2.18 14.85 -1.47
CA LEU A 303 1.19 15.80 -1.99
C LEU A 303 -0.17 15.62 -1.31
N GLN A 304 -0.61 14.38 -1.10
CA GLN A 304 -1.85 14.10 -0.38
C GLN A 304 -1.80 14.62 1.06
N LYS A 305 -0.70 14.36 1.78
CA LYS A 305 -0.49 14.90 3.14
C LYS A 305 -0.54 16.43 3.17
N LEU A 306 0.16 17.09 2.25
CA LEU A 306 0.14 18.55 2.13
C LEU A 306 -1.26 19.08 1.79
N LYS A 307 -2.02 18.38 0.95
CA LYS A 307 -3.39 18.78 0.59
C LYS A 307 -4.35 18.65 1.78
N ILE A 308 -4.18 17.62 2.61
CA ILE A 308 -4.94 17.47 3.85
C ILE A 308 -4.58 18.61 4.81
N GLN A 309 -3.29 18.84 5.06
CA GLN A 309 -2.83 19.94 5.91
C GLN A 309 -3.36 21.30 5.45
N LEU A 310 -3.29 21.59 4.14
CA LEU A 310 -3.82 22.85 3.60
C LEU A 310 -5.32 23.00 3.84
N LYS A 311 -6.10 21.93 3.70
CA LYS A 311 -7.54 21.97 4.00
C LYS A 311 -7.81 22.22 5.48
N ASP A 312 -7.02 21.59 6.35
CA ASP A 312 -7.14 21.76 7.80
C ASP A 312 -6.80 23.20 8.20
N GLU A 313 -5.72 23.78 7.66
CA GLU A 313 -5.36 25.19 7.89
C GLU A 313 -6.42 26.15 7.36
N ILE A 314 -6.94 25.93 6.14
CA ILE A 314 -8.03 26.77 5.60
C ILE A 314 -9.27 26.73 6.51
N ASN A 315 -9.63 25.56 7.02
CA ASN A 315 -10.77 25.42 7.92
C ASN A 315 -10.50 26.08 9.28
N ASN A 316 -9.29 25.97 9.80
CA ASN A 316 -8.86 26.67 11.02
C ASN A 316 -8.95 28.20 10.85
N ASP A 317 -8.42 28.73 9.73
CA ASP A 317 -8.50 30.15 9.39
C ASP A 317 -9.96 30.61 9.28
N GLU A 318 -10.82 29.81 8.64
CA GLU A 318 -12.25 30.13 8.52
C GLU A 318 -12.92 30.22 9.90
N ILE A 319 -12.60 29.31 10.83
CA ILE A 319 -13.10 29.33 12.20
C ILE A 319 -12.56 30.55 12.96
N GLN A 320 -11.26 30.85 12.83
CA GLN A 320 -10.63 32.00 13.48
C GLN A 320 -11.23 33.32 13.00
N ILE A 321 -11.40 33.49 11.68
CA ILE A 321 -12.02 34.69 11.09
C ILE A 321 -13.47 34.82 11.57
N LYS A 322 -14.26 33.73 11.56
CA LYS A 322 -15.63 33.77 12.09
C LYS A 322 -15.67 34.22 13.54
N THR A 323 -14.79 33.68 14.38
CA THR A 323 -14.69 34.03 15.80
C THR A 323 -14.30 35.50 15.97
N LEU A 324 -13.26 35.97 15.25
CA LEU A 324 -12.82 37.36 15.30
C LEU A 324 -13.93 38.34 14.86
N VAL A 325 -14.64 38.01 13.79
CA VAL A 325 -15.77 38.83 13.29
C VAL A 325 -16.90 38.87 14.31
N GLN A 326 -17.21 37.75 14.97
CA GLN A 326 -18.24 37.69 16.02
C GLN A 326 -17.87 38.56 17.22
N GLU A 327 -16.65 38.41 17.76
CA GLU A 327 -16.15 39.17 18.91
C GLU A 327 -16.02 40.67 18.60
N SER A 328 -15.52 41.01 17.41
CA SER A 328 -15.45 42.40 16.95
C SER A 328 -16.85 43.01 16.82
N ASN A 329 -17.81 42.31 16.21
CA ASN A 329 -19.18 42.81 16.09
C ASN A 329 -19.87 42.94 17.45
N ALA A 330 -19.62 42.02 18.39
CA ALA A 330 -20.13 42.12 19.76
C ALA A 330 -19.57 43.38 20.45
N SER A 331 -18.27 43.62 20.31
CA SER A 331 -17.58 44.80 20.83
C SER A 331 -18.12 46.10 20.21
N ILE A 332 -18.30 46.13 18.88
CA ILE A 332 -18.88 47.27 18.16
C ILE A 332 -20.30 47.55 18.65
N LYS A 333 -21.16 46.52 18.76
CA LYS A 333 -22.54 46.68 19.26
C LYS A 333 -22.55 47.24 20.69
N TRP A 334 -21.65 46.74 21.54
CA TRP A 334 -21.52 47.22 22.92
C TRP A 334 -21.07 48.69 22.96
N LEU A 335 -20.08 49.07 22.16
CA LEU A 335 -19.62 50.46 22.03
C LEU A 335 -20.70 51.38 21.45
N GLN A 336 -21.44 50.95 20.44
CA GLN A 336 -22.57 51.70 19.88
C GLN A 336 -23.66 51.92 20.93
N HIS A 337 -23.99 50.89 21.72
CA HIS A 337 -24.94 51.01 22.82
C HIS A 337 -24.43 51.98 23.90
N LEU A 338 -23.14 51.95 24.24
CA LEU A 338 -22.52 52.90 25.18
C LEU A 338 -22.56 54.33 24.63
N SER A 339 -22.23 54.52 23.35
CA SER A 339 -22.35 55.81 22.65
C SER A 339 -23.78 56.33 22.68
N GLY A 340 -24.78 55.48 22.42
CA GLY A 340 -26.19 55.85 22.49
C GLY A 340 -26.64 56.29 23.88
N LYS A 341 -26.12 55.65 24.95
CA LYS A 341 -26.31 56.13 26.33
C LYS A 341 -25.66 57.50 26.55
N GLY A 342 -24.44 57.69 26.08
CA GLY A 342 -23.72 58.97 26.13
C GLY A 342 -24.49 60.10 25.42
N GLU A 343 -24.94 59.88 24.20
CA GLU A 343 -25.76 60.82 23.44
C GLU A 343 -27.09 61.14 24.14
N ARG A 344 -27.71 60.16 24.78
CA ARG A 344 -28.94 60.38 25.57
C ARG A 344 -28.67 61.29 26.76
N ILE A 345 -27.56 61.06 27.48
CA ILE A 345 -27.14 61.93 28.59
C ILE A 345 -26.88 63.34 28.08
N LEU A 346 -26.16 63.51 26.96
CA LEU A 346 -25.90 64.82 26.36
C LEU A 346 -27.20 65.52 25.93
N ARG A 347 -28.14 64.80 25.30
CA ARG A 347 -29.45 65.35 24.92
C ARG A 347 -30.24 65.82 26.14
N ILE A 348 -30.33 65.00 27.20
CA ILE A 348 -31.00 65.38 28.45
C ILE A 348 -30.31 66.60 29.06
N THR A 349 -28.98 66.61 29.11
CA THR A 349 -28.19 67.74 29.63
C THR A 349 -28.45 69.02 28.83
N ALA A 350 -28.51 68.95 27.50
CA ALA A 350 -28.83 70.09 26.66
C ALA A 350 -30.25 70.62 26.89
N VAL A 351 -31.24 69.74 27.10
CA VAL A 351 -32.61 70.13 27.46
C VAL A 351 -32.65 70.77 28.84
N CYS A 352 -32.04 70.15 29.85
CA CYS A 352 -31.96 70.68 31.21
C CYS A 352 -31.28 72.05 31.24
N ARG A 353 -30.20 72.24 30.45
CA ARG A 353 -29.47 73.50 30.34
C ARG A 353 -30.32 74.67 29.83
N LYS A 354 -31.44 74.42 29.14
CA LYS A 354 -32.38 75.50 28.75
C LYS A 354 -33.06 76.16 29.95
N PHE A 355 -33.30 75.40 31.02
CA PHE A 355 -33.98 75.86 32.24
C PHE A 355 -33.02 76.45 33.28
N GLU A 356 -31.72 76.46 33.00
CA GLU A 356 -30.71 77.05 33.88
C GLU A 356 -30.61 78.57 33.70
N THR A 357 -30.41 79.28 34.81
CA THR A 357 -30.20 80.74 34.81
C THR A 357 -28.83 81.10 34.19
N GLU A 358 -28.68 82.33 33.68
CA GLU A 358 -27.38 82.78 33.11
C GLU A 358 -26.23 82.67 34.12
N LYS A 359 -26.49 82.99 35.40
CA LYS A 359 -25.53 82.83 36.50
C LYS A 359 -25.04 81.39 36.65
N GLU A 360 -25.93 80.41 36.52
CA GLU A 360 -25.61 78.97 36.63
C GLU A 360 -24.97 78.40 35.36
N LYS A 361 -25.12 79.07 34.21
CA LYS A 361 -24.43 78.71 32.95
C LYS A 361 -22.99 79.19 32.92
N ILE A 362 -22.73 80.37 33.50
CA ILE A 362 -21.40 81.00 33.57
C ILE A 362 -20.55 80.38 34.69
N VAL A 363 -21.18 80.05 35.83
CA VAL A 363 -20.54 79.36 36.95
C VAL A 363 -21.32 78.08 37.27
N PRO A 364 -21.12 76.99 36.51
CA PRO A 364 -21.84 75.73 36.69
C PRO A 364 -21.51 75.02 38.00
N TYR A 365 -20.29 75.23 38.48
CA TYR A 365 -19.75 74.60 39.67
C TYR A 365 -19.41 75.70 40.68
N PRO A 366 -19.99 75.67 41.90
CA PRO A 366 -19.56 76.56 42.96
C PRO A 366 -18.07 76.30 43.25
N LEU A 367 -17.26 77.36 43.30
CA LEU A 367 -15.91 77.24 43.84
C LEU A 367 -16.06 76.79 45.30
N LEU A 368 -15.64 75.56 45.59
CA LEU A 368 -15.56 75.10 46.96
C LEU A 368 -14.61 76.04 47.71
N PRO A 369 -14.97 76.49 48.92
CA PRO A 369 -13.99 77.04 49.82
C PRO A 369 -12.93 75.95 50.07
N ILE A 370 -11.66 76.32 49.93
CA ILE A 370 -10.48 75.44 50.13
C ILE A 370 -10.47 74.76 51.53
N SER A 371 -11.36 75.13 52.45
CA SER A 371 -11.43 74.63 53.82
C SER A 371 -12.12 73.27 54.02
N ALA A 372 -12.64 72.60 52.98
CA ALA A 372 -13.35 71.32 53.13
C ALA A 372 -12.52 70.08 52.76
N THR A 373 -11.18 70.17 52.74
CA THR A 373 -10.28 69.02 52.46
C THR A 373 -9.65 68.39 53.70
N LEU A 374 -10.05 68.76 54.93
CA LEU A 374 -9.38 68.30 56.15
C LEU A 374 -10.22 67.51 57.17
N GLU A 375 -11.45 67.10 56.86
CA GLU A 375 -12.25 66.32 57.82
C GLU A 375 -12.96 65.12 57.16
N VAL A 376 -12.18 64.16 56.65
CA VAL A 376 -12.62 62.76 56.50
C VAL A 376 -11.53 61.85 57.06
N GLN A 377 -11.23 62.03 58.35
CA GLN A 377 -10.70 60.96 59.18
C GLN A 377 -11.64 60.83 60.37
N GLU A 378 -12.01 59.59 60.67
CA GLU A 378 -12.73 59.15 61.87
C GLU A 378 -14.26 59.33 61.88
N ALA A 379 -14.96 58.45 61.16
CA ALA A 379 -16.28 57.99 61.60
C ALA A 379 -16.54 56.53 61.23
N GLY A 380 -16.39 55.65 62.22
CA GLY A 380 -17.30 54.53 62.42
C GLY A 380 -17.07 53.26 61.61
N ASN A 381 -16.36 52.30 62.22
CA ASN A 381 -16.55 50.87 62.00
C ASN A 381 -18.03 50.49 62.15
N GLY A 382 -18.71 50.21 61.04
CA GLY A 382 -20.10 49.78 61.04
C GLY A 382 -20.65 49.49 59.65
N SER A 383 -20.43 48.26 59.17
CA SER A 383 -21.24 47.56 58.16
C SER A 383 -21.74 48.39 56.97
N CYS A 384 -20.91 48.64 55.96
CA CYS A 384 -21.36 48.73 54.57
C CYS A 384 -20.18 48.82 53.58
N GLU A 385 -19.60 47.68 53.26
CA GLU A 385 -18.64 47.56 52.14
C GLU A 385 -19.27 48.02 50.81
N SER A 386 -20.61 47.96 50.71
CA SER A 386 -21.39 48.51 49.60
C SER A 386 -21.46 50.04 49.55
N LEU A 387 -21.37 50.77 50.68
CA LEU A 387 -21.44 52.25 50.64
C LEU A 387 -20.10 52.89 50.31
N ILE A 388 -18.98 52.29 50.74
CA ILE A 388 -17.64 52.77 50.41
C ILE A 388 -17.38 52.58 48.90
N GLN A 389 -17.75 51.43 48.35
CA GLN A 389 -17.62 51.16 46.91
C GLN A 389 -18.58 51.99 46.04
N VAL A 390 -19.75 52.35 46.57
CA VAL A 390 -20.64 53.35 45.93
C VAL A 390 -20.03 54.75 46.02
N HIS A 391 -19.43 55.11 47.15
CA HIS A 391 -18.80 56.42 47.32
C HIS A 391 -17.63 56.62 46.33
N GLU A 392 -16.76 55.63 46.15
CA GLU A 392 -15.66 55.68 45.16
C GLU A 392 -16.17 55.78 43.71
N ASN A 393 -17.24 55.04 43.36
CA ASN A 393 -17.82 55.05 42.01
C ASN A 393 -18.53 56.37 41.63
N TYR A 394 -18.98 57.16 42.61
CA TYR A 394 -19.72 58.41 42.39
C TYR A 394 -18.98 59.67 42.84
N GLN A 395 -17.73 59.56 43.31
CA GLN A 395 -16.89 60.70 43.69
C GLN A 395 -16.71 61.70 42.53
N SER A 396 -16.63 61.19 41.29
CA SER A 396 -16.57 62.01 40.07
C SER A 396 -17.84 62.82 39.78
N MET A 397 -18.96 62.50 40.42
CA MET A 397 -20.27 63.16 40.22
C MET A 397 -20.61 64.15 41.34
N GLU A 398 -19.69 64.40 42.28
CA GLU A 398 -19.91 65.27 43.44
C GLU A 398 -20.35 66.68 43.03
N TYR A 399 -19.67 67.27 42.04
CA TYR A 399 -20.01 68.59 41.51
C TYR A 399 -21.39 68.66 40.86
N PHE A 400 -21.85 67.58 40.24
CA PHE A 400 -23.21 67.50 39.70
C PHE A 400 -24.25 67.50 40.84
N TRP A 401 -24.02 66.72 41.90
CA TRP A 401 -24.92 66.66 43.04
C TRP A 401 -24.97 67.97 43.82
N GLN A 402 -23.85 68.66 43.99
CA GLN A 402 -23.81 70.01 44.57
C GLN A 402 -24.66 71.00 43.74
N ARG A 403 -24.61 70.89 42.41
CA ARG A 403 -25.42 71.71 41.50
C ARG A 403 -26.91 71.43 41.64
N VAL A 404 -27.31 70.15 41.71
CA VAL A 404 -28.70 69.73 41.97
C VAL A 404 -29.19 70.25 43.32
N GLY A 405 -28.39 70.12 44.38
CA GLY A 405 -28.72 70.61 45.72
C GLY A 405 -28.93 72.13 45.77
N ASN A 406 -28.12 72.91 45.04
CA ASN A 406 -28.30 74.35 44.93
C ASN A 406 -29.59 74.74 44.21
N VAL A 407 -29.95 74.04 43.12
CA VAL A 407 -31.22 74.25 42.42
C VAL A 407 -32.40 73.90 43.33
N ASP A 408 -32.33 72.79 44.07
CA ASP A 408 -33.36 72.40 45.02
C ASP A 408 -33.54 73.42 46.15
N ARG A 409 -32.43 74.02 46.64
CA ARG A 409 -32.47 75.13 47.61
C ARG A 409 -33.18 76.35 47.04
N LYS A 410 -32.79 76.80 45.84
CA LYS A 410 -33.44 77.93 45.16
C LYS A 410 -34.91 77.67 44.86
N ARG A 411 -35.28 76.46 44.45
CA ARG A 411 -36.69 76.07 44.25
C ARG A 411 -37.48 76.21 45.55
N LYS A 412 -36.93 75.77 46.68
CA LYS A 412 -37.56 75.92 48.00
C LYS A 412 -37.69 77.39 48.41
N GLU A 413 -36.64 78.19 48.23
CA GLU A 413 -36.67 79.64 48.51
C GLU A 413 -37.75 80.34 47.66
N MET A 414 -37.82 80.04 46.36
CA MET A 414 -38.83 80.58 45.45
C MET A 414 -40.25 80.14 45.82
N SER A 415 -40.43 78.88 46.24
CA SER A 415 -41.72 78.37 46.73
C SER A 415 -42.15 79.09 48.01
N GLN A 416 -41.24 79.30 48.95
CA GLN A 416 -41.53 80.05 50.18
C GLN A 416 -41.89 81.50 49.87
N TYR A 417 -41.13 82.16 48.99
CA TYR A 417 -41.45 83.52 48.56
C TYR A 417 -42.81 83.59 47.86
N TYR A 418 -43.10 82.65 46.96
CA TYR A 418 -44.42 82.53 46.33
C TYR A 418 -45.53 82.38 47.37
N ASP A 419 -45.36 81.51 48.37
CA ASP A 419 -46.33 81.32 49.44
C ASP A 419 -46.52 82.61 50.27
N THR A 420 -45.45 83.35 50.57
CA THR A 420 -45.53 84.63 51.29
C THR A 420 -46.24 85.71 50.49
N VAL A 421 -45.91 85.89 49.20
CA VAL A 421 -46.59 86.85 48.32
C VAL A 421 -48.06 86.44 48.13
N LEU A 422 -48.36 85.15 48.08
CA LEU A 422 -49.73 84.67 47.96
C LEU A 422 -50.52 84.94 49.25
N LEU A 423 -49.88 84.84 50.42
CA LEU A 423 -50.46 85.25 51.70
C LEU A 423 -50.64 86.77 51.78
N GLU A 424 -49.67 87.57 51.34
CA GLU A 424 -49.77 89.03 51.28
C GLU A 424 -50.85 89.48 50.31
N ASN A 425 -50.94 88.87 49.13
CA ASN A 425 -51.97 89.15 48.16
C ASN A 425 -53.35 88.79 48.74
N ARG A 426 -53.47 87.64 49.42
CA ARG A 426 -54.69 87.30 50.19
C ARG A 426 -54.99 88.31 51.30
N TYR A 427 -53.97 88.82 51.99
CA TYR A 427 -54.11 89.84 53.03
C TYR A 427 -54.54 91.19 52.45
N LEU A 428 -53.91 91.67 51.39
CA LEU A 428 -54.28 92.86 50.65
C LEU A 428 -55.69 92.74 50.08
N TYR A 429 -56.07 91.59 49.51
CA TYR A 429 -57.45 91.33 49.09
C TYR A 429 -58.43 91.47 50.26
N ARG A 430 -58.07 90.96 51.45
CA ARG A 430 -58.90 91.09 52.66
C ARG A 430 -58.94 92.53 53.17
N SER A 431 -57.82 93.23 53.24
CA SER A 431 -57.74 94.63 53.68
C SER A 431 -58.46 95.56 52.72
N LEU A 432 -58.37 95.37 51.41
CA LEU A 432 -59.12 96.12 50.40
C LEU A 432 -60.62 95.83 50.51
N LYS A 433 -61.00 94.57 50.75
CA LYS A 433 -62.39 94.18 51.08
C LYS A 433 -62.89 94.82 52.40
N GLN A 434 -62.00 95.13 53.34
CA GLN A 434 -62.31 95.76 54.63
C GLN A 434 -62.35 97.29 54.53
N TYR A 435 -61.47 97.91 53.72
CA TYR A 435 -61.46 99.34 53.41
C TYR A 435 -62.72 99.73 52.63
N LEU A 436 -63.15 98.89 51.67
CA LEU A 436 -64.43 99.03 50.97
C LEU A 436 -65.64 98.94 51.93
N LYS A 437 -65.53 98.19 53.04
CA LYS A 437 -66.57 98.16 54.09
C LYS A 437 -66.56 99.40 54.99
N LEU A 438 -65.42 100.09 55.16
CA LEU A 438 -65.32 101.29 56.00
C LEU A 438 -65.68 102.59 55.27
N LEU A 439 -65.47 102.66 53.95
CA LEU A 439 -65.99 103.74 53.10
C LEU A 439 -67.52 103.69 52.92
N ASN A 440 -68.19 102.65 53.43
CA ASN A 440 -69.64 102.50 53.36
C ASN A 440 -70.20 101.99 54.71
N PRO A 441 -70.49 102.87 55.68
CA PRO A 441 -71.08 102.47 56.97
C PRO A 441 -72.51 101.92 56.83
N ASN A 442 -73.13 102.03 55.65
CA ASN A 442 -74.43 101.42 55.33
C ASN A 442 -74.33 100.53 54.09
N SER A 443 -73.74 99.35 54.24
CA SER A 443 -74.23 98.20 53.48
C SER A 443 -73.96 96.91 54.24
N HIS A 444 -75.02 96.31 54.78
CA HIS A 444 -75.08 94.87 54.95
C HIS A 444 -74.88 94.17 53.58
N PRO A 445 -74.40 92.92 53.58
CA PRO A 445 -73.48 92.41 52.57
C PRO A 445 -74.19 92.14 51.24
N CYS A 446 -73.88 92.93 50.21
CA CYS A 446 -74.26 92.59 48.85
C CYS A 446 -73.01 92.38 47.97
N ASN A 447 -72.76 91.11 47.69
CA ASN A 447 -71.99 90.59 46.57
C ASN A 447 -70.56 91.13 46.38
N SER A 448 -69.70 90.75 47.33
CA SER A 448 -68.32 90.41 46.97
C SER A 448 -68.34 89.22 45.99
N ASN A 449 -68.17 89.47 44.68
CA ASN A 449 -67.59 88.53 43.71
C ASN A 449 -67.60 89.02 42.24
N LYS A 450 -68.01 90.26 41.93
CA LYS A 450 -67.84 90.82 40.59
C LYS A 450 -67.24 92.21 40.75
N ILE A 451 -66.31 92.57 39.87
CA ILE A 451 -65.44 93.77 39.94
C ILE A 451 -64.19 93.53 40.81
N ILE A 452 -63.33 92.61 40.38
CA ILE A 452 -61.88 92.78 40.08
C ILE A 452 -61.50 91.48 39.35
N SER A 453 -62.06 91.32 38.16
CA SER A 453 -61.67 90.31 37.16
C SER A 453 -61.09 90.99 35.91
N GLY A 454 -60.82 92.30 35.98
CA GLY A 454 -60.50 93.12 34.81
C GLY A 454 -59.01 93.46 34.62
N TYR A 455 -58.13 93.18 35.58
CA TYR A 455 -56.72 93.58 35.49
C TYR A 455 -55.78 92.56 36.11
N ILE A 456 -55.75 91.36 35.53
CA ILE A 456 -54.50 90.60 35.37
C ILE A 456 -54.52 90.07 33.94
N GLY A 457 -54.22 90.97 33.01
CA GLY A 457 -53.54 90.54 31.81
C GLY A 457 -52.15 90.05 32.22
N THR A 458 -51.68 89.06 31.46
CA THR A 458 -50.32 88.52 31.39
C THR A 458 -49.92 87.37 32.33
N LYS A 459 -49.79 86.23 31.63
CA LYS A 459 -48.74 85.19 31.72
C LYS A 459 -48.95 84.08 32.75
N ILE A 460 -49.04 82.85 32.26
CA ILE A 460 -47.93 81.89 32.14
C ILE A 460 -48.30 80.83 31.10
#